data_AF-A0A4Y9QU32-F1
#
_entry.id   AF-A0A4Y9QU32-F1
#
_cell.length_a   1.000
_cell.length_b   1.000
_cell.length_c   1.000
_cell.angle_alpha   90.00
_cell.angle_beta   90.00
_cell.angle_gamma   90.00
#
_symmetry.space_group_name_H-M   'P 1'
#
loop_
_entity.id
_entity.type
_entity.pdbx_description
1 polymer ?
#
loop_
_entity_poly.entity_id
_entity_poly.type
_entity_poly.pdbx_seq_one_letter_code
_entity_poly.pdbx_strand_id
1 'polypeptide(L)'
;MRFKIQVLFVLGWLFAACQSKSFERESGQVESFAEMVAAGVKPIALGPPMTPAELDLFMPEAERLAGKYGIQLYRESDLIKTQLFPAEVSDGKEVLILFQEPIYLQAYQDLKNEIESAKPEELQDLSRRFGRLLGYPVWKINELLEANSNFRDLEDFGIQGQELNWYYRDLPRAKSFYQDKLGLKLLSETESKVTFQIAGDSRLVLHDVKSSGYNGIEPKSVALALLTDDLDTWYSHMQKENIPIKYSLKRNPGGPHDGFVAVDPEGYLLEFEIFYQHPENERLIPELHQLAEEATTLGKSFSFKGSITWLYYKDMLPAQQFVEEKLGLRLSADQGWAKIYKLSSNSYLGLVDGLRGMNSFSEEKLVDLKISLKNPEGWEEYLQLTSKDTSRNSGSFKDSGLYTIYFK
;
A
#
# COMPACT_ATOMS: atom_id res chain seq x y z
N MET A 1 66.46 -25.28 -62.98
CA MET A 1 65.05 -25.04 -63.35
C MET A 1 64.28 -26.34 -63.10
N ARG A 2 63.53 -26.47 -62.00
CA ARG A 2 62.07 -26.22 -61.89
C ARG A 2 61.30 -27.02 -62.95
N PHE A 3 60.38 -27.95 -62.69
CA PHE A 3 59.47 -28.23 -61.56
C PHE A 3 58.98 -29.70 -61.76
N LYS A 4 58.77 -30.49 -60.70
CA LYS A 4 57.81 -31.62 -60.74
C LYS A 4 57.12 -31.83 -59.39
N ILE A 5 55.85 -32.17 -59.54
CA ILE A 5 54.74 -32.41 -58.60
C ILE A 5 55.07 -33.48 -57.56
N GLN A 6 54.59 -33.30 -56.32
CA GLN A 6 54.05 -34.42 -55.53
C GLN A 6 52.98 -33.96 -54.51
N VAL A 7 51.88 -34.71 -54.54
CA VAL A 7 50.69 -34.66 -53.69
C VAL A 7 51.01 -35.35 -52.35
N LEU A 8 50.51 -34.83 -51.22
CA LEU A 8 50.25 -35.65 -50.03
C LEU A 8 48.96 -35.20 -49.31
N PHE A 9 48.19 -36.20 -48.91
CA PHE A 9 46.87 -36.18 -48.28
C PHE A 9 46.97 -36.00 -46.75
N VAL A 10 46.04 -35.21 -46.20
CA VAL A 10 45.21 -35.36 -44.98
C VAL A 10 45.82 -35.93 -43.68
N LEU A 11 45.66 -35.18 -42.59
CA LEU A 11 45.02 -35.52 -41.29
C LEU A 11 45.50 -34.45 -40.30
N GLY A 12 44.70 -33.50 -39.85
CA GLY A 12 43.55 -33.71 -38.99
C GLY A 12 43.87 -32.99 -37.68
N TRP A 13 43.05 -32.02 -37.31
CA TRP A 13 42.80 -31.48 -35.95
C TRP A 13 41.90 -30.25 -36.11
N LEU A 14 40.67 -30.50 -36.55
CA LEU A 14 39.55 -29.62 -36.25
C LEU A 14 39.13 -29.98 -34.81
N PHE A 15 39.82 -29.40 -33.83
CA PHE A 15 39.19 -29.19 -32.53
C PHE A 15 38.09 -28.18 -32.76
N ALA A 16 36.89 -28.68 -33.07
CA ALA A 16 35.69 -27.94 -32.74
C ALA A 16 35.73 -27.76 -31.23
N ALA A 17 36.18 -26.59 -30.80
CA ALA A 17 35.95 -26.12 -29.45
C ALA A 17 34.43 -26.01 -29.27
N CYS A 18 33.80 -27.12 -28.89
CA CYS A 18 32.59 -27.07 -28.08
C CYS A 18 33.02 -26.36 -26.80
N GLN A 19 32.99 -25.02 -26.82
CA GLN A 19 32.87 -24.27 -25.59
C GLN A 19 31.56 -24.73 -24.98
N SER A 20 31.63 -25.61 -23.98
CA SER A 20 30.49 -25.94 -23.14
C SER A 20 29.98 -24.62 -22.58
N LYS A 21 28.81 -24.18 -23.03
CA LYS A 21 28.18 -22.99 -22.47
C LYS A 21 27.94 -23.28 -20.99
N SER A 22 28.65 -22.57 -20.12
CA SER A 22 28.54 -22.73 -18.67
C SER A 22 27.32 -21.96 -18.18
N PHE A 23 26.27 -22.67 -17.75
CA PHE A 23 25.03 -22.07 -17.23
C PHE A 23 25.15 -21.60 -15.78
N GLU A 24 26.32 -21.13 -15.33
CA GLU A 24 26.56 -20.82 -13.91
C GLU A 24 25.60 -19.75 -13.39
N ARG A 25 25.35 -18.70 -14.17
CA ARG A 25 24.43 -17.62 -13.82
C ARG A 25 23.00 -18.14 -13.73
N GLU A 26 22.57 -18.88 -14.73
CA GLU A 26 21.22 -19.43 -14.84
C GLU A 26 20.95 -20.44 -13.72
N SER A 27 21.95 -21.27 -13.39
CA SER A 27 21.91 -22.21 -12.26
C SER A 27 21.71 -21.47 -10.94
N GLY A 28 22.47 -20.39 -10.70
CA GLY A 28 22.32 -19.59 -9.47
C GLY A 28 20.94 -18.92 -9.34
N GLN A 29 20.36 -18.46 -10.45
CA GLN A 29 19.01 -17.90 -10.46
C GLN A 29 17.95 -18.97 -10.17
N VAL A 30 18.02 -20.11 -10.84
CA VAL A 30 17.09 -21.24 -10.64
C VAL A 30 17.21 -21.81 -9.24
N GLU A 31 18.42 -21.92 -8.69
CA GLU A 31 18.67 -22.38 -7.33
C GLU A 31 18.01 -21.45 -6.29
N SER A 32 18.19 -20.13 -6.44
CA SER A 32 17.57 -19.15 -5.55
C SER A 32 16.04 -19.22 -5.60
N PHE A 33 15.45 -19.36 -6.79
CA PHE A 33 14.01 -19.48 -6.94
C PHE A 33 13.46 -20.83 -6.48
N ALA A 34 14.21 -21.92 -6.65
CA ALA A 34 13.83 -23.23 -6.15
C ALA A 34 13.73 -23.22 -4.62
N GLU A 35 14.66 -22.56 -3.94
CA GLU A 35 14.58 -22.35 -2.48
C GLU A 35 13.32 -21.57 -2.08
N MET A 36 13.02 -20.46 -2.76
CA MET A 36 11.85 -19.63 -2.43
C MET A 36 10.52 -20.36 -2.68
N VAL A 37 10.44 -21.20 -3.72
CA VAL A 37 9.27 -22.04 -4.00
C VAL A 37 9.15 -23.14 -2.94
N ALA A 38 10.26 -23.83 -2.63
CA ALA A 38 10.28 -24.88 -1.61
C ALA A 38 9.94 -24.36 -0.20
N ALA A 39 10.24 -23.10 0.10
CA ALA A 39 9.89 -22.44 1.35
C ALA A 39 8.44 -21.92 1.41
N GLY A 40 7.66 -22.06 0.32
CA GLY A 40 6.29 -21.57 0.23
C GLY A 40 6.16 -20.05 0.09
N VAL A 41 7.25 -19.33 -0.14
CA VAL A 41 7.26 -17.87 -0.35
C VAL A 41 6.69 -17.53 -1.73
N LYS A 42 6.98 -18.37 -2.73
CA LYS A 42 6.49 -18.21 -4.11
C LYS A 42 5.59 -19.39 -4.49
N PRO A 43 4.32 -19.14 -4.86
CA PRO A 43 3.48 -20.18 -5.47
C PRO A 43 4.12 -20.76 -6.74
N ILE A 44 4.61 -19.89 -7.62
CA ILE A 44 5.46 -20.25 -8.77
C ILE A 44 6.63 -19.27 -8.91
N ALA A 45 7.69 -19.70 -9.58
CA ALA A 45 8.77 -18.84 -10.04
C ALA A 45 9.10 -19.08 -11.52
N LEU A 46 9.59 -18.03 -12.19
CA LEU A 46 10.02 -18.09 -13.58
C LEU A 46 11.54 -18.20 -13.64
N GLY A 47 12.03 -19.24 -14.33
CA GLY A 47 13.44 -19.37 -14.68
C GLY A 47 13.89 -18.28 -15.67
N PRO A 48 15.19 -18.21 -15.97
CA PRO A 48 15.71 -17.32 -17.01
C PRO A 48 15.10 -17.67 -18.38
N PRO A 49 14.71 -16.66 -19.19
CA PRO A 49 14.26 -16.90 -20.56
C PRO A 49 15.41 -17.40 -21.43
N MET A 50 15.21 -18.53 -22.11
CA MET A 50 16.21 -19.21 -22.93
C MET A 50 15.66 -19.53 -24.31
N THR A 51 16.50 -19.66 -25.34
CA THR A 51 16.05 -20.33 -26.57
C THR A 51 15.76 -21.81 -26.29
N PRO A 52 14.92 -22.48 -27.11
CA PRO A 52 14.66 -23.91 -26.94
C PRO A 52 15.93 -24.77 -26.85
N ALA A 53 16.94 -24.48 -27.67
CA ALA A 53 18.21 -25.20 -27.69
C ALA A 53 19.08 -24.94 -26.45
N GLU A 54 19.06 -23.71 -25.92
CA GLU A 54 19.73 -23.41 -24.65
C GLU A 54 19.05 -24.13 -23.49
N LEU A 55 17.72 -24.16 -23.49
CA LEU A 55 16.96 -24.82 -22.45
C LEU A 55 17.17 -26.33 -22.46
N ASP A 56 17.20 -26.97 -23.64
CA ASP A 56 17.53 -28.40 -23.78
C ASP A 56 18.87 -28.76 -23.15
N LEU A 57 19.88 -27.89 -23.31
CA LEU A 57 21.20 -28.08 -22.70
C LEU A 57 21.22 -27.82 -21.19
N PHE A 58 20.31 -26.97 -20.70
CA PHE A 58 20.22 -26.60 -19.29
C PHE A 58 19.33 -27.55 -18.46
N MET A 59 18.39 -28.27 -19.08
CA MET A 59 17.45 -29.17 -18.41
C MET A 59 18.08 -30.12 -17.38
N PRO A 60 19.21 -30.82 -17.65
CA PRO A 60 19.81 -31.72 -16.66
C PRO A 60 20.22 -31.03 -15.36
N GLU A 61 20.71 -29.78 -15.46
CA GLU A 61 21.08 -28.99 -14.28
C GLU A 61 19.84 -28.45 -13.56
N ALA A 62 18.83 -28.00 -14.30
CA ALA A 62 17.55 -27.59 -13.72
C ALA A 62 16.87 -28.74 -12.96
N GLU A 63 16.84 -29.96 -13.51
CA GLU A 63 16.30 -31.16 -12.87
C GLU A 63 17.08 -31.55 -11.61
N ARG A 64 18.42 -31.43 -11.64
CA ARG A 64 19.27 -31.64 -10.46
C ARG A 64 18.91 -30.65 -9.34
N LEU A 65 18.73 -29.38 -9.67
CA LEU A 65 18.32 -28.34 -8.72
C LEU A 65 16.89 -28.59 -8.22
N ALA A 66 15.96 -28.95 -9.10
CA ALA A 66 14.59 -29.28 -8.72
C ALA A 66 14.54 -30.45 -7.73
N GLY A 67 15.31 -31.51 -7.99
CA GLY A 67 15.45 -32.64 -7.08
C GLY A 67 16.08 -32.28 -5.72
N LYS A 68 17.05 -31.35 -5.70
CA LYS A 68 17.66 -30.84 -4.46
C LYS A 68 16.65 -30.16 -3.54
N TYR A 69 15.72 -29.37 -4.10
CA TYR A 69 14.74 -28.58 -3.33
C TYR A 69 13.36 -29.25 -3.24
N GLY A 70 13.15 -30.40 -3.91
CA GLY A 70 11.86 -31.09 -3.92
C GLY A 70 10.76 -30.31 -4.65
N ILE A 71 11.12 -29.59 -5.72
CA ILE A 71 10.18 -28.85 -6.57
C ILE A 71 10.01 -29.54 -7.92
N GLN A 72 9.02 -29.09 -8.69
CA GLN A 72 8.71 -29.54 -10.04
C GLN A 72 9.00 -28.43 -11.05
N LEU A 73 9.20 -28.83 -12.31
CA LEU A 73 9.48 -27.94 -13.43
C LEU A 73 8.42 -28.14 -14.52
N TYR A 74 7.97 -27.04 -15.11
CA TYR A 74 7.16 -27.04 -16.32
C TYR A 74 7.81 -26.15 -17.37
N ARG A 75 8.02 -26.70 -18.57
CA ARG A 75 8.57 -25.96 -19.71
C ARG A 75 7.44 -25.17 -20.37
N GLU A 76 7.48 -23.85 -20.23
CA GLU A 76 6.55 -22.92 -20.85
C GLU A 76 7.17 -22.35 -22.12
N SER A 77 6.52 -22.62 -23.25
CA SER A 77 6.96 -22.18 -24.58
C SER A 77 6.31 -20.86 -25.04
N ASP A 78 5.22 -20.46 -24.38
CA ASP A 78 4.48 -19.23 -24.70
C ASP A 78 4.08 -18.55 -23.40
N LEU A 79 4.99 -17.78 -22.81
CA LEU A 79 4.76 -17.17 -21.51
C LEU A 79 3.52 -16.26 -21.54
N ILE A 80 2.72 -16.35 -20.49
CA ILE A 80 1.53 -15.51 -20.33
C ILE A 80 1.85 -14.02 -20.50
N LYS A 81 1.03 -13.31 -21.29
CA LYS A 81 1.19 -11.89 -21.58
C LYS A 81 0.35 -11.08 -20.60
N THR A 82 1.01 -10.31 -19.75
CA THR A 82 0.38 -9.48 -18.72
C THR A 82 0.93 -8.06 -18.77
N GLN A 83 0.34 -7.15 -18.01
CA GLN A 83 0.82 -5.79 -17.83
C GLN A 83 1.93 -5.68 -16.77
N LEU A 84 2.55 -6.79 -16.35
CA LEU A 84 3.65 -6.77 -15.36
C LEU A 84 5.05 -6.72 -15.99
N PHE A 85 5.18 -7.16 -17.24
CA PHE A 85 6.45 -7.25 -17.95
C PHE A 85 6.27 -6.84 -19.41
N PRO A 86 7.30 -6.30 -20.08
CA PRO A 86 7.24 -6.02 -21.51
C PRO A 86 6.97 -7.29 -22.31
N ALA A 87 6.17 -7.18 -23.38
CA ALA A 87 5.80 -8.32 -24.21
C ALA A 87 7.01 -8.99 -24.88
N GLU A 88 8.06 -8.21 -25.14
CA GLU A 88 9.27 -8.63 -25.83
C GLU A 88 10.17 -9.55 -24.99
N VAL A 89 9.95 -9.61 -23.66
CA VAL A 89 10.78 -10.41 -22.73
C VAL A 89 10.70 -11.91 -23.05
N SER A 90 9.60 -12.36 -23.63
CA SER A 90 9.33 -13.78 -23.95
C SER A 90 9.42 -14.12 -25.44
N ASP A 91 9.72 -13.15 -26.32
CA ASP A 91 9.68 -13.38 -27.76
C ASP A 91 10.74 -14.39 -28.22
N GLY A 92 10.29 -15.54 -28.73
CA GLY A 92 11.16 -16.63 -29.18
C GLY A 92 11.96 -17.28 -28.05
N LYS A 93 11.52 -17.11 -26.79
CA LYS A 93 12.14 -17.67 -25.60
C LYS A 93 11.16 -18.57 -24.86
N GLU A 94 11.71 -19.59 -24.21
CA GLU A 94 11.01 -20.49 -23.31
C GLU A 94 11.50 -20.27 -21.88
N VAL A 95 10.63 -20.58 -20.92
CA VAL A 95 10.87 -20.37 -19.50
C VAL A 95 10.52 -21.63 -18.73
N LEU A 96 11.30 -21.97 -17.70
CA LEU A 96 10.89 -22.98 -16.73
C LEU A 96 10.02 -22.34 -15.65
N ILE A 97 8.83 -22.87 -15.45
CA ILE A 97 8.01 -22.58 -14.28
C ILE A 97 8.40 -23.57 -13.19
N LEU A 98 8.89 -23.04 -12.08
CA LEU A 98 9.22 -23.77 -10.87
C LEU A 98 8.01 -23.72 -9.93
N PHE A 99 7.56 -24.87 -9.44
CA PHE A 99 6.41 -24.96 -8.52
C PHE A 99 6.54 -26.18 -7.63
N GLN A 100 5.97 -26.16 -6.42
CA GLN A 100 6.00 -27.31 -5.52
C GLN A 100 4.78 -28.22 -5.72
N GLU A 101 3.59 -27.63 -5.64
CA GLU A 101 2.32 -28.34 -5.75
C GLU A 101 1.66 -28.15 -7.14
N PRO A 102 1.08 -29.20 -7.75
CA PRO A 102 0.42 -29.10 -9.06
C PRO A 102 -0.68 -28.04 -9.15
N ILE A 103 -1.32 -27.69 -8.03
CA ILE A 103 -2.36 -26.66 -7.99
C ILE A 103 -1.85 -25.29 -8.44
N TYR A 104 -0.57 -24.97 -8.19
CA TYR A 104 0.00 -23.68 -8.61
C TYR A 104 0.26 -23.62 -10.12
N LEU A 105 0.67 -24.74 -10.73
CA LEU A 105 0.76 -24.85 -12.18
C LEU A 105 -0.63 -24.76 -12.83
N GLN A 106 -1.63 -25.44 -12.24
CA GLN A 106 -3.02 -25.34 -12.72
C GLN A 106 -3.54 -23.90 -12.65
N ALA A 107 -3.31 -23.20 -11.54
CA ALA A 107 -3.72 -21.80 -11.39
C ALA A 107 -3.07 -20.87 -12.43
N TYR A 108 -1.81 -21.14 -12.80
CA TYR A 108 -1.14 -20.44 -13.90
C TYR A 108 -1.78 -20.76 -15.26
N GLN A 109 -2.06 -22.03 -15.55
CA GLN A 109 -2.68 -22.46 -16.81
C GLN A 109 -4.10 -21.91 -16.97
N ASP A 110 -4.90 -21.93 -15.90
CA ASP A 110 -6.24 -21.33 -15.87
C ASP A 110 -6.16 -19.82 -16.15
N LEU A 111 -5.25 -19.12 -15.47
CA LEU A 111 -5.02 -17.70 -15.70
C LEU A 111 -4.61 -17.40 -17.15
N LYS A 112 -3.76 -18.24 -17.74
CA LYS A 112 -3.33 -18.12 -19.15
C LYS A 112 -4.52 -18.22 -20.10
N ASN A 113 -5.38 -19.22 -19.91
CA ASN A 113 -6.59 -19.42 -20.71
C ASN A 113 -7.56 -18.23 -20.56
N GLU A 114 -7.71 -17.70 -19.35
CA GLU A 114 -8.56 -16.53 -19.11
C GLU A 114 -8.05 -15.30 -19.88
N ILE A 115 -6.74 -15.03 -19.86
CA ILE A 115 -6.13 -13.89 -20.57
C ILE A 115 -6.31 -13.97 -22.08
N GLU A 116 -6.30 -15.16 -22.69
CA GLU A 116 -6.52 -15.32 -24.14
C GLU A 116 -7.87 -14.78 -24.61
N SER A 117 -8.88 -14.78 -23.73
CA SER A 117 -10.23 -14.30 -24.01
C SER A 117 -10.60 -13.00 -23.31
N ALA A 118 -9.66 -12.42 -22.55
CA ALA A 118 -9.90 -11.26 -21.71
C ALA A 118 -10.07 -9.98 -22.53
N LYS A 119 -10.96 -9.11 -22.05
CA LYS A 119 -11.08 -7.75 -22.58
C LYS A 119 -9.96 -6.86 -22.03
N PRO A 120 -9.59 -5.77 -22.74
CA PRO A 120 -8.53 -4.87 -22.26
C PRO A 120 -8.73 -4.35 -20.82
N GLU A 121 -9.99 -4.11 -20.42
CA GLU A 121 -10.34 -3.64 -19.07
C GLU A 121 -10.17 -4.70 -17.96
N GLU A 122 -10.04 -5.98 -18.31
CA GLU A 122 -9.84 -7.09 -17.36
C GLU A 122 -8.36 -7.42 -17.17
N LEU A 123 -7.50 -7.02 -18.12
CA LEU A 123 -6.08 -7.37 -18.12
C LEU A 123 -5.34 -6.88 -16.88
N GLN A 124 -5.72 -5.74 -16.30
CA GLN A 124 -5.05 -5.23 -15.10
C GLN A 124 -5.29 -6.18 -13.91
N ASP A 125 -6.52 -6.60 -13.67
CA ASP A 125 -6.86 -7.48 -12.53
C ASP A 125 -6.28 -8.89 -12.73
N LEU A 126 -6.25 -9.39 -13.97
CA LEU A 126 -5.57 -10.63 -14.35
C LEU A 126 -4.04 -10.53 -14.16
N SER A 127 -3.45 -9.38 -14.49
CA SER A 127 -2.03 -9.11 -14.23
C SER A 127 -1.72 -9.10 -12.74
N ARG A 128 -2.61 -8.53 -11.90
CA ARG A 128 -2.48 -8.60 -10.44
C ARG A 128 -2.53 -10.04 -9.93
N ARG A 129 -3.40 -10.89 -10.50
CA ARG A 129 -3.43 -12.34 -10.18
C ARG A 129 -2.10 -13.02 -10.52
N PHE A 130 -1.51 -12.70 -11.67
CA PHE A 130 -0.19 -13.24 -12.04
C PHE A 130 0.90 -12.79 -11.06
N GLY A 131 0.91 -11.51 -10.67
CA GLY A 131 1.86 -10.99 -9.69
C GLY A 131 1.76 -11.71 -8.33
N ARG A 132 0.54 -12.04 -7.88
CA ARG A 132 0.32 -12.84 -6.67
C ARG A 132 0.82 -14.28 -6.83
N LEU A 133 0.64 -14.92 -7.99
CA LEU A 133 1.23 -16.24 -8.27
C LEU A 133 2.77 -16.20 -8.22
N LEU A 134 3.38 -15.09 -8.63
CA LEU A 134 4.83 -14.87 -8.50
C LEU A 134 5.27 -14.49 -7.08
N GLY A 135 4.34 -14.40 -6.11
CA GLY A 135 4.63 -14.03 -4.73
C GLY A 135 5.02 -12.56 -4.54
N TYR A 136 4.59 -11.66 -5.44
CA TYR A 136 4.85 -10.24 -5.28
C TYR A 136 3.86 -9.58 -4.32
N PRO A 137 4.33 -8.69 -3.42
CA PRO A 137 3.42 -7.86 -2.64
C PRO A 137 2.70 -6.83 -3.52
N VAL A 138 1.56 -6.32 -3.06
CA VAL A 138 0.69 -5.41 -3.84
C VAL A 138 1.45 -4.18 -4.35
N TRP A 139 2.25 -3.53 -3.51
CA TRP A 139 3.05 -2.37 -3.92
C TRP A 139 4.02 -2.71 -5.06
N LYS A 140 4.60 -3.93 -5.07
CA LYS A 140 5.49 -4.34 -6.15
C LYS A 140 4.73 -4.61 -7.44
N ILE A 141 3.52 -5.14 -7.33
CA ILE A 141 2.62 -5.31 -8.46
C ILE A 141 2.25 -3.94 -9.05
N ASN A 142 1.94 -2.95 -8.21
CA ASN A 142 1.68 -1.57 -8.65
C ASN A 142 2.88 -0.99 -9.41
N GLU A 143 4.10 -1.08 -8.86
CA GLU A 143 5.33 -0.61 -9.55
C GLU A 143 5.51 -1.26 -10.94
N LEU A 144 5.24 -2.56 -11.04
CA LEU A 144 5.33 -3.27 -12.32
C LEU A 144 4.23 -2.84 -13.30
N LEU A 145 3.00 -2.62 -12.82
CA LEU A 145 1.91 -2.10 -13.63
C LEU A 145 2.18 -0.67 -14.10
N GLU A 146 2.72 0.20 -13.23
CA GLU A 146 3.08 1.57 -13.56
C GLU A 146 4.12 1.61 -14.68
N ALA A 147 5.14 0.75 -14.59
CA ALA A 147 6.23 0.66 -15.56
C ALA A 147 5.80 0.10 -16.92
N ASN A 148 4.72 -0.70 -16.99
CA ASN A 148 4.35 -1.47 -18.18
C ASN A 148 2.92 -1.22 -18.67
N SER A 149 2.20 -0.25 -18.07
CA SER A 149 0.83 0.09 -18.45
C SER A 149 0.50 1.56 -18.14
N ASN A 150 -0.76 1.94 -18.36
CA ASN A 150 -1.27 3.26 -18.02
C ASN A 150 -1.70 3.38 -16.54
N PHE A 151 -1.55 2.33 -15.73
CA PHE A 151 -1.89 2.36 -14.31
C PHE A 151 -1.07 3.41 -13.56
N ARG A 152 -1.72 4.22 -12.75
CA ARG A 152 -1.12 5.16 -11.81
C ARG A 152 -1.84 5.10 -10.46
N ASP A 153 -1.13 5.45 -9.39
CA ASP A 153 -1.67 5.61 -8.03
C ASP A 153 -1.28 6.96 -7.42
N LEU A 154 -1.58 7.20 -6.13
CA LEU A 154 -1.36 8.53 -5.54
C LEU A 154 0.12 8.94 -5.44
N GLU A 155 1.05 7.99 -5.34
CA GLU A 155 2.48 8.30 -5.26
C GLU A 155 2.96 9.03 -6.54
N ASP A 156 2.44 8.65 -7.71
CA ASP A 156 2.75 9.26 -9.02
C ASP A 156 2.41 10.76 -9.10
N PHE A 157 1.39 11.19 -8.36
CA PHE A 157 0.93 12.58 -8.34
C PHE A 157 1.51 13.37 -7.14
N GLY A 158 2.35 12.73 -6.33
CA GLY A 158 3.14 13.31 -5.26
C GLY A 158 2.33 13.78 -4.07
N ILE A 159 2.05 12.88 -3.12
CA ILE A 159 1.35 13.20 -1.87
C ILE A 159 2.15 14.24 -1.06
N GLN A 160 1.49 15.32 -0.63
CA GLN A 160 2.07 16.44 0.12
C GLN A 160 1.50 16.63 1.53
N GLY A 161 0.50 15.84 1.90
CA GLY A 161 -0.13 15.93 3.22
C GLY A 161 -1.59 15.55 3.23
N GLN A 162 -2.18 15.63 4.41
CA GLN A 162 -3.57 15.26 4.66
C GLN A 162 -4.29 16.33 5.49
N GLU A 163 -5.55 16.56 5.15
CA GLU A 163 -6.49 17.33 5.95
C GLU A 163 -7.66 16.44 6.36
N LEU A 164 -7.91 16.31 7.67
CA LEU A 164 -9.14 15.75 8.20
C LEU A 164 -10.16 16.88 8.36
N ASN A 165 -11.29 16.81 7.65
CA ASN A 165 -12.30 17.86 7.65
C ASN A 165 -13.48 17.42 8.51
N TRP A 166 -13.72 18.13 9.62
CA TRP A 166 -14.80 17.89 10.57
C TRP A 166 -15.77 19.07 10.60
N TYR A 167 -17.03 18.76 10.82
CA TYR A 167 -18.13 19.72 10.75
C TYR A 167 -18.79 19.92 12.12
N TYR A 168 -19.01 21.18 12.47
CA TYR A 168 -19.50 21.62 13.78
C TYR A 168 -20.69 22.57 13.65
N ARG A 169 -21.66 22.42 14.56
CA ARG A 169 -22.77 23.37 14.71
C ARG A 169 -22.33 24.65 15.44
N ASP A 170 -21.34 24.53 16.32
CA ASP A 170 -20.71 25.62 17.06
C ASP A 170 -19.19 25.65 16.77
N LEU A 171 -18.84 26.19 15.60
CA LEU A 171 -17.44 26.34 15.16
C LEU A 171 -16.58 27.15 16.14
N PRO A 172 -17.04 28.28 16.73
CA PRO A 172 -16.27 29.01 17.75
C PRO A 172 -15.92 28.15 18.98
N ARG A 173 -16.87 27.34 19.48
CA ARG A 173 -16.60 26.43 20.60
C ARG A 173 -15.61 25.34 20.25
N ALA A 174 -15.72 24.75 19.05
CA ALA A 174 -14.75 23.78 18.56
C ALA A 174 -13.36 24.41 18.43
N LYS A 175 -13.25 25.58 17.80
CA LYS A 175 -12.00 26.33 17.67
C LYS A 175 -11.33 26.54 19.03
N SER A 176 -12.05 27.06 20.03
CA SER A 176 -11.48 27.30 21.36
C SER A 176 -10.99 26.02 22.02
N PHE A 177 -11.68 24.88 21.80
CA PHE A 177 -11.19 23.59 22.26
C PHE A 177 -9.84 23.21 21.62
N TYR A 178 -9.75 23.18 20.29
CA TYR A 178 -8.52 22.76 19.61
C TYR A 178 -7.36 23.76 19.78
N GLN A 179 -7.66 25.06 19.82
CA GLN A 179 -6.64 26.10 19.96
C GLN A 179 -6.20 26.30 21.41
N ASP A 180 -7.13 26.39 22.35
CA ASP A 180 -6.80 26.83 23.71
C ASP A 180 -6.64 25.64 24.66
N LYS A 181 -7.39 24.55 24.45
CA LYS A 181 -7.30 23.34 25.28
C LYS A 181 -6.29 22.33 24.78
N LEU A 182 -6.13 22.18 23.47
CA LEU A 182 -5.11 21.31 22.87
C LEU A 182 -3.87 22.06 22.37
N GLY A 183 -3.92 23.38 22.26
CA GLY A 183 -2.78 24.16 21.81
C GLY A 183 -2.40 23.98 20.34
N LEU A 184 -3.28 23.43 19.51
CA LEU A 184 -2.92 23.18 18.12
C LEU A 184 -2.59 24.48 17.40
N LYS A 185 -1.56 24.44 16.57
CA LYS A 185 -1.06 25.63 15.86
C LYS A 185 -2.06 26.03 14.77
N LEU A 186 -2.68 27.19 14.94
CA LEU A 186 -3.57 27.79 13.95
C LEU A 186 -2.79 28.16 12.69
N LEU A 187 -3.24 27.67 11.53
CA LEU A 187 -2.66 27.98 10.22
C LEU A 187 -3.47 29.04 9.47
N SER A 188 -4.79 28.89 9.47
CA SER A 188 -5.69 29.84 8.82
C SER A 188 -7.08 29.81 9.44
N GLU A 189 -7.79 30.92 9.34
CA GLU A 189 -9.15 31.08 9.84
C GLU A 189 -9.96 31.96 8.88
N THR A 190 -11.19 31.55 8.64
CA THR A 190 -12.25 32.33 8.00
C THR A 190 -13.54 32.18 8.81
N GLU A 191 -14.58 32.95 8.50
CA GLU A 191 -15.86 32.88 9.22
C GLU A 191 -16.44 31.45 9.32
N SER A 192 -16.30 30.64 8.27
CA SER A 192 -16.87 29.29 8.20
C SER A 192 -15.87 28.15 8.35
N LYS A 193 -14.58 28.43 8.58
CA LYS A 193 -13.52 27.40 8.52
C LYS A 193 -12.28 27.75 9.33
N VAL A 194 -11.73 26.78 10.04
CA VAL A 194 -10.48 26.91 10.82
C VAL A 194 -9.54 25.75 10.51
N THR A 195 -8.28 26.03 10.21
CA THR A 195 -7.26 25.00 9.91
C THR A 195 -6.18 25.02 10.98
N PHE A 196 -5.93 23.85 11.58
CA PHE A 196 -4.86 23.61 12.53
C PHE A 196 -3.81 22.65 11.97
N GLN A 197 -2.55 22.87 12.34
CA GLN A 197 -1.48 21.89 12.17
C GLN A 197 -1.50 20.92 13.35
N ILE A 198 -1.49 19.61 13.06
CA ILE A 198 -1.26 18.58 14.09
C ILE A 198 0.25 18.35 14.21
N ALA A 199 0.88 17.90 13.13
CA ALA A 199 2.32 17.72 13.02
C ALA A 199 2.72 17.72 11.53
N GLY A 200 3.79 18.44 11.18
CA GLY A 200 4.32 18.49 9.81
C GLY A 200 3.24 18.70 8.74
N ASP A 201 3.01 17.70 7.90
CA ASP A 201 2.05 17.73 6.80
C ASP A 201 0.62 17.23 7.12
N SER A 202 0.33 16.95 8.40
CA SER A 202 -0.99 16.55 8.90
C SER A 202 -1.77 17.74 9.50
N ARG A 203 -3.04 17.87 9.12
CA ARG A 203 -3.90 19.01 9.49
C ARG A 203 -5.30 18.56 9.90
N LEU A 204 -5.87 19.30 10.85
CA LEU A 204 -7.28 19.23 11.21
C LEU A 204 -7.98 20.50 10.72
N VAL A 205 -9.08 20.33 9.99
CA VAL A 205 -9.88 21.43 9.45
C VAL A 205 -11.28 21.35 10.04
N LEU A 206 -11.71 22.40 10.69
CA LEU A 206 -13.03 22.55 11.27
C LEU A 206 -13.88 23.43 10.35
N HIS A 207 -15.11 23.01 10.06
CA HIS A 207 -16.07 23.74 9.24
C HIS A 207 -17.34 24.03 10.01
N ASP A 208 -17.97 25.18 9.72
CA ASP A 208 -19.36 25.45 10.14
C ASP A 208 -20.32 24.61 9.28
N VAL A 209 -21.13 23.78 9.94
CA VAL A 209 -22.19 22.98 9.30
C VAL A 209 -23.10 23.85 8.43
N LYS A 210 -23.42 25.08 8.84
CA LYS A 210 -24.33 25.97 8.10
C LYS A 210 -23.81 26.36 6.72
N SER A 211 -22.50 26.30 6.53
CA SER A 211 -21.82 26.60 5.27
C SER A 211 -21.54 25.35 4.42
N SER A 212 -21.98 24.18 4.91
CA SER A 212 -21.73 22.88 4.29
C SER A 212 -23.00 22.28 3.68
N GLY A 213 -22.88 21.10 3.06
CA GLY A 213 -24.03 20.29 2.62
C GLY A 213 -24.67 19.44 3.72
N TYR A 214 -24.11 19.45 4.93
CA TYR A 214 -24.56 18.62 6.04
C TYR A 214 -25.64 19.31 6.88
N ASN A 215 -26.49 18.52 7.54
CA ASN A 215 -27.50 19.02 8.48
C ASN A 215 -26.97 19.07 9.93
N GLY A 216 -25.83 18.44 10.20
CA GLY A 216 -25.13 18.48 11.49
C GLY A 216 -25.61 17.44 12.50
N ILE A 217 -26.53 16.54 12.16
CA ILE A 217 -26.98 15.44 13.03
C ILE A 217 -26.43 14.07 12.60
N GLU A 218 -25.75 14.01 11.46
CA GLU A 218 -25.18 12.77 10.94
C GLU A 218 -24.10 12.23 11.90
N PRO A 219 -23.95 10.90 12.01
CA PRO A 219 -22.90 10.30 12.83
C PRO A 219 -21.51 10.79 12.42
N LYS A 220 -20.57 10.84 13.38
CA LYS A 220 -19.19 11.22 13.06
C LYS A 220 -18.50 10.10 12.27
N SER A 221 -18.65 8.86 12.73
CA SER A 221 -18.12 7.64 12.09
C SER A 221 -16.65 7.80 11.68
N VAL A 222 -15.87 8.43 12.55
CA VAL A 222 -14.43 8.69 12.39
C VAL A 222 -13.82 8.89 13.78
N ALA A 223 -12.53 8.60 13.91
CA ALA A 223 -11.71 9.01 15.04
C ALA A 223 -10.38 9.54 14.54
N LEU A 224 -9.76 10.42 15.33
CA LEU A 224 -8.44 10.95 15.07
C LEU A 224 -7.51 10.48 16.19
N ALA A 225 -6.52 9.67 15.85
CA ALA A 225 -5.41 9.40 16.76
C ALA A 225 -4.33 10.48 16.61
N LEU A 226 -3.88 10.98 17.74
CA LEU A 226 -2.81 11.95 17.92
C LEU A 226 -1.63 11.20 18.54
N LEU A 227 -0.56 11.06 17.77
CA LEU A 227 0.61 10.27 18.16
C LEU A 227 1.56 11.13 18.98
N THR A 228 1.78 10.76 20.25
CA THR A 228 2.58 11.53 21.21
C THR A 228 3.61 10.61 21.88
N ASP A 229 4.62 11.16 22.55
CA ASP A 229 5.54 10.39 23.41
C ASP A 229 5.19 10.51 24.92
N ASP A 230 4.25 11.38 25.29
CA ASP A 230 3.93 11.66 26.70
C ASP A 230 2.42 11.59 26.99
N LEU A 231 1.91 10.35 27.09
CA LEU A 231 0.51 10.09 27.42
C LEU A 231 0.11 10.58 28.81
N ASP A 232 1.00 10.52 29.80
CA ASP A 232 0.68 10.86 31.19
C ASP A 232 0.45 12.36 31.35
N THR A 233 1.28 13.18 30.70
CA THR A 233 1.10 14.62 30.66
C THR A 233 -0.20 14.99 29.95
N TRP A 234 -0.48 14.40 28.79
CA TRP A 234 -1.73 14.63 28.08
C TRP A 234 -2.96 14.20 28.91
N TYR A 235 -2.94 13.00 29.49
CA TYR A 235 -4.05 12.49 30.28
C TYR A 235 -4.36 13.36 31.49
N SER A 236 -3.32 13.77 32.24
CA SER A 236 -3.45 14.65 33.40
C SER A 236 -4.00 16.03 33.01
N HIS A 237 -3.57 16.56 31.86
CA HIS A 237 -4.07 17.83 31.33
C HIS A 237 -5.55 17.75 30.93
N MET A 238 -5.97 16.68 30.26
CA MET A 238 -7.37 16.47 29.89
C MET A 238 -8.29 16.45 31.12
N GLN A 239 -7.86 15.76 32.18
CA GLN A 239 -8.59 15.72 33.45
C GLN A 239 -8.67 17.11 34.09
N LYS A 240 -7.55 17.85 34.14
CA LYS A 240 -7.47 19.19 34.71
C LYS A 240 -8.36 20.19 33.98
N GLU A 241 -8.41 20.11 32.65
CA GLU A 241 -9.24 20.95 31.79
C GLU A 241 -10.72 20.49 31.76
N ASN A 242 -11.07 19.43 32.49
CA ASN A 242 -12.40 18.80 32.52
C ASN A 242 -12.89 18.36 31.13
N ILE A 243 -11.98 17.89 30.28
CA ILE A 243 -12.31 17.34 28.96
C ILE A 243 -12.86 15.92 29.16
N PRO A 244 -14.02 15.58 28.58
CA PRO A 244 -14.61 14.25 28.75
C PRO A 244 -13.69 13.14 28.23
N ILE A 245 -13.46 12.13 29.06
CA ILE A 245 -12.73 10.91 28.70
C ILE A 245 -13.75 9.79 28.47
N LYS A 246 -13.81 9.26 27.25
CA LYS A 246 -14.66 8.11 26.89
C LYS A 246 -14.01 6.79 27.32
N TYR A 247 -12.71 6.66 27.09
CA TYR A 247 -11.92 5.50 27.50
C TYR A 247 -10.69 5.97 28.25
N SER A 248 -10.59 5.61 29.53
CA SER A 248 -9.44 5.97 30.37
C SER A 248 -8.15 5.34 29.87
N LEU A 249 -7.02 5.96 30.24
CA LEU A 249 -5.69 5.47 29.92
C LEU A 249 -5.55 4.00 30.31
N LYS A 250 -5.30 3.16 29.29
CA LYS A 250 -4.99 1.75 29.47
C LYS A 250 -3.51 1.55 29.21
N ARG A 251 -2.87 0.81 30.13
CA ARG A 251 -1.50 0.33 29.96
C ARG A 251 -1.51 -1.17 29.81
N ASN A 252 -0.89 -1.64 28.75
CA ASN A 252 -0.75 -3.06 28.47
C ASN A 252 0.74 -3.39 28.27
N PRO A 253 1.48 -3.72 29.35
CA PRO A 253 2.90 -4.07 29.23
C PRO A 253 3.13 -5.18 28.20
N GLY A 254 3.95 -4.91 27.19
CA GLY A 254 4.22 -5.83 26.07
C GLY A 254 3.17 -5.84 24.96
N GLY A 255 2.13 -5.01 25.07
CA GLY A 255 1.14 -4.79 24.03
C GLY A 255 1.63 -3.89 22.88
N PRO A 256 0.84 -3.78 21.80
CA PRO A 256 1.20 -3.00 20.61
C PRO A 256 1.16 -1.49 20.81
N HIS A 257 0.31 -0.98 21.70
CA HIS A 257 0.14 0.43 21.98
C HIS A 257 -0.52 0.64 23.35
N ASP A 258 -0.32 1.83 23.91
CA ASP A 258 -1.04 2.37 25.05
C ASP A 258 -1.76 3.65 24.62
N GLY A 259 -2.88 3.96 25.27
CA GLY A 259 -3.62 5.17 24.93
C GLY A 259 -4.89 5.41 25.75
N PHE A 260 -5.50 6.56 25.50
CA PHE A 260 -6.80 6.96 26.04
C PHE A 260 -7.60 7.70 24.97
N VAL A 261 -8.92 7.82 25.19
CA VAL A 261 -9.81 8.50 24.25
C VAL A 261 -10.56 9.63 24.93
N ALA A 262 -10.33 10.84 24.46
CA ALA A 262 -11.08 12.04 24.81
C ALA A 262 -12.22 12.28 23.82
N VAL A 263 -13.21 13.05 24.24
CA VAL A 263 -14.33 13.48 23.40
C VAL A 263 -14.30 14.99 23.28
N ASP A 264 -14.39 15.46 22.05
CA ASP A 264 -14.43 16.88 21.77
C ASP A 264 -15.83 17.50 22.09
N PRO A 265 -16.02 18.82 21.89
CA PRO A 265 -17.26 19.49 22.24
C PRO A 265 -18.54 18.98 21.56
N GLU A 266 -18.43 18.29 20.40
CA GLU A 266 -19.57 17.78 19.62
C GLU A 266 -19.54 16.27 19.37
N GLY A 267 -18.68 15.54 20.06
CA GLY A 267 -18.69 14.07 20.07
C GLY A 267 -17.67 13.40 19.15
N TYR A 268 -16.76 14.13 18.51
CA TYR A 268 -15.64 13.49 17.81
C TYR A 268 -14.70 12.83 18.82
N LEU A 269 -14.14 11.69 18.43
CA LEU A 269 -13.23 10.92 19.26
C LEU A 269 -11.78 11.28 18.93
N LEU A 270 -11.04 11.61 19.99
CA LEU A 270 -9.62 11.93 19.94
C LEU A 270 -8.87 10.86 20.72
N GLU A 271 -8.09 10.06 20.02
CA GLU A 271 -7.25 9.04 20.62
C GLU A 271 -5.86 9.64 20.85
N PHE A 272 -5.32 9.47 22.04
CA PHE A 272 -3.95 9.83 22.36
C PHE A 272 -3.20 8.52 22.52
N GLU A 273 -2.22 8.29 21.66
CA GLU A 273 -1.60 6.97 21.52
C GLU A 273 -0.07 7.02 21.47
N ILE A 274 0.55 6.02 22.09
CA ILE A 274 1.95 5.63 21.90
C ILE A 274 1.94 4.20 21.35
N PHE A 275 2.67 3.98 20.25
CA PHE A 275 2.89 2.64 19.70
C PHE A 275 4.24 2.07 20.17
N TYR A 276 4.29 0.75 20.34
CA TYR A 276 5.50 0.02 20.76
C TYR A 276 5.95 -0.99 19.73
N GLN A 277 7.21 -1.42 19.84
CA GLN A 277 7.73 -2.54 19.07
C GLN A 277 6.94 -3.81 19.42
N HIS A 278 6.25 -4.33 18.41
CA HIS A 278 5.35 -5.47 18.48
C HIS A 278 5.24 -6.08 17.08
N PRO A 279 4.91 -7.38 16.91
CA PRO A 279 4.70 -7.97 15.59
C PRO A 279 3.71 -7.20 14.70
N GLU A 280 2.73 -6.51 15.30
CA GLU A 280 1.76 -5.67 14.57
C GLU A 280 2.40 -4.40 13.98
N ASN A 281 3.50 -3.89 14.55
CA ASN A 281 4.05 -2.55 14.28
C ASN A 281 5.48 -2.57 13.71
N GLU A 282 5.93 -3.71 13.15
CA GLU A 282 7.33 -3.88 12.71
C GLU A 282 7.77 -2.85 11.67
N ARG A 283 6.83 -2.32 10.86
CA ARG A 283 7.09 -1.21 9.93
C ARG A 283 6.76 0.15 10.54
N LEU A 284 5.65 0.25 11.26
CA LEU A 284 5.20 1.50 11.87
C LEU A 284 6.23 2.11 12.82
N ILE A 285 6.87 1.33 13.69
CA ILE A 285 7.83 1.88 14.67
C ILE A 285 9.04 2.55 14.02
N PRO A 286 9.76 1.90 13.06
CA PRO A 286 10.82 2.57 12.31
C PRO A 286 10.38 3.85 11.60
N GLU A 287 9.14 3.91 11.10
CA GLU A 287 8.60 5.12 10.48
C GLU A 287 8.38 6.24 11.51
N LEU A 288 7.75 5.92 12.66
CA LEU A 288 7.48 6.89 13.72
C LEU A 288 8.77 7.44 14.36
N HIS A 289 9.82 6.63 14.46
CA HIS A 289 11.13 7.06 14.97
C HIS A 289 11.83 8.11 14.07
N GLN A 290 11.44 8.21 12.80
CA GLN A 290 11.99 9.21 11.87
C GLN A 290 11.27 10.56 11.97
N LEU A 291 10.13 10.61 12.67
CA LEU A 291 9.32 11.83 12.78
C LEU A 291 9.80 12.70 13.94
N ALA A 292 9.92 14.00 13.66
CA ALA A 292 10.14 15.00 14.70
C ALA A 292 8.82 15.30 15.43
N GLU A 293 8.92 15.56 16.73
CA GLU A 293 7.81 16.07 17.52
C GLU A 293 7.53 17.54 17.19
N GLU A 294 6.27 17.85 16.91
CA GLU A 294 5.76 19.23 16.81
C GLU A 294 5.11 19.61 18.14
N ALA A 295 5.71 20.58 18.84
CA ALA A 295 5.15 21.08 20.10
C ALA A 295 3.93 21.97 19.84
N THR A 296 2.89 21.80 20.65
CA THR A 296 1.73 22.68 20.71
C THR A 296 2.08 23.99 21.43
N THR A 297 1.16 24.95 21.42
CA THR A 297 1.30 26.20 22.17
C THR A 297 1.26 26.01 23.69
N LEU A 298 0.89 24.83 24.19
CA LEU A 298 0.90 24.50 25.61
C LEU A 298 2.31 24.20 26.15
N GLY A 299 3.27 23.94 25.25
CA GLY A 299 4.67 23.69 25.60
C GLY A 299 5.20 22.38 25.05
N LYS A 300 6.50 22.13 25.26
CA LYS A 300 7.23 21.01 24.66
C LYS A 300 6.72 19.63 25.10
N SER A 301 6.19 19.50 26.31
CA SER A 301 5.61 18.24 26.82
C SER A 301 4.23 17.93 26.22
N PHE A 302 3.68 18.83 25.41
CA PHE A 302 2.44 18.67 24.67
C PHE A 302 2.75 18.67 23.19
N SER A 303 3.24 17.55 22.68
CA SER A 303 3.70 17.39 21.30
C SER A 303 3.02 16.22 20.61
N PHE A 304 2.97 16.32 19.28
CA PHE A 304 2.56 15.22 18.40
C PHE A 304 3.60 14.99 17.30
N LYS A 305 3.79 13.74 16.90
CA LYS A 305 4.65 13.34 15.78
C LYS A 305 3.86 13.19 14.47
N GLY A 306 2.59 12.90 14.59
CA GLY A 306 1.73 12.60 13.46
C GLY A 306 0.31 12.26 13.92
N SER A 307 -0.50 11.82 12.96
CA SER A 307 -1.86 11.38 13.24
C SER A 307 -2.28 10.16 12.43
N ILE A 308 -3.28 9.46 12.94
CA ILE A 308 -4.00 8.40 12.22
C ILE A 308 -5.45 8.84 12.08
N THR A 309 -5.97 8.85 10.86
CA THR A 309 -7.41 9.03 10.61
C THR A 309 -8.07 7.67 10.51
N TRP A 310 -8.88 7.30 11.51
CA TRP A 310 -9.57 6.01 11.55
C TRP A 310 -10.93 6.08 10.85
N LEU A 311 -11.05 5.34 9.75
CA LEU A 311 -12.28 5.17 8.95
C LEU A 311 -12.90 3.80 9.23
N TYR A 312 -14.22 3.75 9.34
CA TYR A 312 -14.99 2.59 9.83
C TYR A 312 -15.84 2.00 8.70
N TYR A 313 -15.55 0.75 8.36
CA TYR A 313 -16.13 0.07 7.20
C TYR A 313 -17.09 -1.03 7.62
N LYS A 314 -18.18 -1.14 6.85
CA LYS A 314 -19.07 -2.31 6.94
C LYS A 314 -18.41 -3.56 6.39
N ASP A 315 -17.63 -3.42 5.32
CA ASP A 315 -16.82 -4.48 4.73
C ASP A 315 -15.39 -3.96 4.54
N MET A 316 -14.46 -4.54 5.29
CA MET A 316 -13.06 -4.10 5.31
C MET A 316 -12.32 -4.54 4.06
N LEU A 317 -12.62 -5.71 3.50
CA LEU A 317 -11.81 -6.28 2.42
C LEU A 317 -11.83 -5.42 1.13
N PRO A 318 -12.97 -4.92 0.64
CA PRO A 318 -13.00 -3.98 -0.48
C PRO A 318 -12.27 -2.67 -0.18
N ALA A 319 -12.33 -2.18 1.06
CA ALA A 319 -11.63 -0.96 1.48
C ALA A 319 -10.10 -1.17 1.45
N GLN A 320 -9.61 -2.27 2.00
CA GLN A 320 -8.20 -2.65 1.94
C GLN A 320 -7.72 -2.76 0.48
N GLN A 321 -8.44 -3.51 -0.36
CA GLN A 321 -8.07 -3.68 -1.76
C GLN A 321 -8.01 -2.34 -2.49
N PHE A 322 -8.99 -1.46 -2.24
CA PHE A 322 -9.01 -0.13 -2.82
C PHE A 322 -7.79 0.72 -2.38
N VAL A 323 -7.51 0.75 -1.07
CA VAL A 323 -6.38 1.51 -0.52
C VAL A 323 -5.03 1.01 -1.04
N GLU A 324 -4.83 -0.30 -1.14
CA GLU A 324 -3.56 -0.88 -1.59
C GLU A 324 -3.41 -0.88 -3.13
N GLU A 325 -4.44 -1.29 -3.86
CA GLU A 325 -4.35 -1.49 -5.32
C GLU A 325 -4.71 -0.26 -6.14
N LYS A 326 -5.51 0.68 -5.60
CA LYS A 326 -5.98 1.88 -6.34
C LYS A 326 -5.36 3.17 -5.82
N LEU A 327 -5.23 3.31 -4.50
CA LEU A 327 -4.52 4.47 -3.92
C LEU A 327 -3.00 4.24 -3.78
N GLY A 328 -2.55 2.98 -3.77
CA GLY A 328 -1.13 2.63 -3.69
C GLY A 328 -0.54 2.72 -2.28
N LEU A 329 -1.36 2.92 -1.25
CA LEU A 329 -0.83 3.14 0.10
C LEU A 329 -0.23 1.86 0.69
N ARG A 330 0.90 2.03 1.40
CA ARG A 330 1.66 0.91 1.97
C ARG A 330 1.19 0.63 3.41
N LEU A 331 0.94 -0.65 3.69
CA LEU A 331 0.60 -1.13 5.03
C LEU A 331 1.79 -0.97 5.99
N SER A 332 1.58 -0.21 7.06
CA SER A 332 2.55 0.06 8.14
C SER A 332 2.28 -0.79 9.39
N ALA A 333 1.01 -1.11 9.68
CA ALA A 333 0.65 -2.01 10.77
C ALA A 333 -0.64 -2.79 10.49
N ASP A 334 -0.72 -4.03 10.97
CA ASP A 334 -1.89 -4.91 10.83
C ASP A 334 -2.28 -5.49 12.19
N GLN A 335 -3.47 -5.11 12.68
CA GLN A 335 -4.04 -5.56 13.95
C GLN A 335 -5.17 -6.58 13.73
N GLY A 336 -5.27 -7.13 12.52
CA GLY A 336 -6.35 -8.00 12.07
C GLY A 336 -7.62 -7.22 11.71
N TRP A 337 -8.28 -6.63 12.71
CA TRP A 337 -9.54 -5.88 12.54
C TRP A 337 -9.34 -4.37 12.31
N ALA A 338 -8.12 -3.89 12.44
CA ALA A 338 -7.70 -2.56 12.07
C ALA A 338 -6.38 -2.62 11.28
N LYS A 339 -6.20 -1.71 10.32
CA LYS A 339 -5.02 -1.62 9.47
C LYS A 339 -4.57 -0.18 9.35
N ILE A 340 -3.26 0.07 9.45
CA ILE A 340 -2.67 1.40 9.34
C ILE A 340 -1.83 1.47 8.07
N TYR A 341 -2.13 2.45 7.22
CA TYR A 341 -1.44 2.72 5.98
C TYR A 341 -0.71 4.06 6.04
N LYS A 342 0.54 4.09 5.56
CA LYS A 342 1.26 5.35 5.39
C LYS A 342 0.56 6.19 4.32
N LEU A 343 0.18 7.42 4.67
CA LEU A 343 -0.50 8.34 3.73
C LEU A 343 0.41 9.50 3.33
N SER A 344 0.98 10.22 4.29
CA SER A 344 1.95 11.29 4.07
C SER A 344 3.09 11.21 5.07
N SER A 345 3.97 12.21 5.13
CA SER A 345 5.12 12.23 6.03
C SER A 345 4.69 12.09 7.50
N ASN A 346 3.65 12.81 7.93
CA ASN A 346 3.16 12.83 9.31
C ASN A 346 1.72 12.31 9.47
N SER A 347 1.09 11.78 8.41
CA SER A 347 -0.27 11.25 8.50
C SER A 347 -0.36 9.79 8.04
N TYR A 348 -1.30 9.09 8.65
CA TYR A 348 -1.66 7.72 8.38
C TYR A 348 -3.16 7.59 8.14
N LEU A 349 -3.54 6.63 7.30
CA LEU A 349 -4.92 6.24 7.10
C LEU A 349 -5.17 4.91 7.81
N GLY A 350 -6.14 4.91 8.71
CA GLY A 350 -6.56 3.74 9.46
C GLY A 350 -7.87 3.17 8.91
N LEU A 351 -7.92 1.88 8.59
CA LEU A 351 -9.15 1.18 8.24
C LEU A 351 -9.58 0.31 9.42
N VAL A 352 -10.84 0.38 9.82
CA VAL A 352 -11.38 -0.34 10.98
C VAL A 352 -12.63 -1.12 10.59
N ASP A 353 -12.72 -2.37 11.04
CA ASP A 353 -13.97 -3.15 11.03
C ASP A 353 -15.01 -2.44 11.93
N GLY A 354 -16.10 -1.97 11.31
CA GLY A 354 -17.17 -1.22 11.96
C GLY A 354 -17.94 -2.01 13.03
N LEU A 355 -17.75 -3.32 13.15
CA LEU A 355 -18.32 -4.16 14.21
C LEU A 355 -17.44 -4.22 15.48
N ARG A 356 -16.18 -3.77 15.40
CA ARG A 356 -15.19 -3.87 16.48
C ARG A 356 -14.67 -2.53 16.97
N GLY A 357 -14.67 -1.53 16.10
CA GLY A 357 -14.20 -0.19 16.39
C GLY A 357 -15.08 0.62 17.37
N MET A 358 -14.58 1.80 17.76
CA MET A 358 -15.26 2.69 18.71
C MET A 358 -16.37 3.56 18.11
N ASN A 359 -16.46 3.55 16.78
CA ASN A 359 -17.58 4.06 16.00
C ASN A 359 -18.15 2.93 15.15
N SER A 360 -19.38 3.13 14.69
CA SER A 360 -20.01 2.26 13.71
C SER A 360 -20.01 2.91 12.33
N PHE A 361 -20.09 2.09 11.29
CA PHE A 361 -20.35 2.53 9.93
C PHE A 361 -21.67 3.32 9.85
N SER A 362 -21.71 4.34 9.01
CA SER A 362 -22.90 5.14 8.68
C SER A 362 -22.86 5.57 7.22
N GLU A 363 -23.97 5.64 6.50
CA GLU A 363 -23.96 6.08 5.10
C GLU A 363 -23.66 7.58 4.98
N GLU A 364 -24.26 8.37 5.86
CA GLU A 364 -23.97 9.79 6.02
C GLU A 364 -23.03 10.01 7.19
N LYS A 365 -22.04 10.88 7.02
CA LYS A 365 -21.03 11.14 8.05
C LYS A 365 -20.58 12.59 8.03
N LEU A 366 -20.36 13.18 9.21
CA LEU A 366 -19.81 14.54 9.33
C LEU A 366 -18.28 14.55 9.18
N VAL A 367 -17.78 13.99 8.10
CA VAL A 367 -16.34 13.94 7.84
C VAL A 367 -16.04 13.87 6.36
N ASP A 368 -15.03 14.64 5.95
CA ASP A 368 -14.37 14.44 4.67
C ASP A 368 -12.86 14.30 4.87
N LEU A 369 -12.24 13.50 4.03
CA LEU A 369 -10.79 13.41 3.93
C LEU A 369 -10.33 14.27 2.77
N LYS A 370 -9.21 14.97 2.90
CA LYS A 370 -8.56 15.61 1.76
C LYS A 370 -7.08 15.28 1.74
N ILE A 371 -6.59 14.95 0.56
CA ILE A 371 -5.20 14.61 0.29
C ILE A 371 -4.63 15.72 -0.60
N SER A 372 -3.55 16.35 -0.15
CA SER A 372 -2.83 17.32 -0.97
C SER A 372 -1.90 16.59 -1.92
N LEU A 373 -1.95 16.92 -3.21
CA LEU A 373 -1.10 16.36 -4.25
C LEU A 373 -0.25 17.46 -4.88
N LYS A 374 0.93 17.08 -5.38
CA LYS A 374 1.78 17.98 -6.18
C LYS A 374 1.18 18.24 -7.56
N ASN A 375 0.46 17.26 -8.10
CA ASN A 375 -0.21 17.32 -9.41
C ASN A 375 -1.68 16.86 -9.31
N PRO A 376 -2.55 17.65 -8.65
CA PRO A 376 -3.96 17.30 -8.49
C PRO A 376 -4.74 17.29 -9.81
N GLU A 377 -4.39 18.17 -10.76
CA GLU A 377 -5.03 18.20 -12.08
C GLU A 377 -4.74 16.92 -12.87
N GLY A 378 -3.48 16.46 -12.88
CA GLY A 378 -3.12 15.20 -13.54
C GLY A 378 -3.82 13.99 -12.91
N TRP A 379 -4.04 14.01 -11.60
CA TRP A 379 -4.81 12.95 -10.92
C TRP A 379 -6.29 12.96 -11.36
N GLU A 380 -6.88 14.15 -11.47
CA GLU A 380 -8.26 14.30 -11.98
C GLU A 380 -8.39 13.81 -13.43
N GLU A 381 -7.43 14.15 -14.30
CA GLU A 381 -7.38 13.66 -15.69
C GLU A 381 -7.28 12.12 -15.72
N TYR A 382 -6.42 11.54 -14.88
CA TYR A 382 -6.29 10.09 -14.75
C TYR A 382 -7.60 9.44 -14.28
N LEU A 383 -8.27 10.01 -13.28
CA LEU A 383 -9.57 9.52 -12.80
C LEU A 383 -10.67 9.63 -13.86
N GLN A 384 -10.70 10.68 -14.68
CA GLN A 384 -11.68 10.80 -15.77
C GLN A 384 -11.51 9.71 -16.84
N LEU A 385 -10.27 9.23 -17.05
CA LEU A 385 -9.97 8.16 -18.00
C LEU A 385 -10.23 6.76 -17.44
N THR A 386 -10.03 6.56 -16.13
CA THR A 386 -9.97 5.22 -15.53
C THR A 386 -11.11 4.88 -14.57
N SER A 387 -11.77 5.88 -13.99
CA SER A 387 -12.88 5.65 -13.06
C SER A 387 -14.11 5.12 -13.80
N LYS A 388 -14.74 4.09 -13.23
CA LYS A 388 -16.06 3.61 -13.66
C LYS A 388 -17.22 4.37 -13.02
N ASP A 389 -16.94 5.19 -12.01
CA ASP A 389 -17.94 6.01 -11.33
C ASP A 389 -18.17 7.34 -12.08
N THR A 390 -19.26 7.39 -12.83
CA THR A 390 -19.70 8.58 -13.57
C THR A 390 -20.47 9.59 -12.70
N SER A 391 -20.78 9.26 -11.45
CA SER A 391 -21.48 10.14 -10.51
C SER A 391 -20.54 11.00 -9.65
N ARG A 392 -19.23 10.79 -9.82
CA ARG A 392 -18.17 11.46 -9.08
C ARG A 392 -18.16 12.97 -9.32
N ASN A 393 -17.98 13.76 -8.26
CA ASN A 393 -17.66 15.18 -8.40
C ASN A 393 -16.17 15.36 -8.69
N SER A 394 -15.83 16.27 -9.60
CA SER A 394 -14.44 16.59 -9.94
C SER A 394 -13.60 16.92 -8.70
N GLY A 395 -12.37 16.41 -8.64
CA GLY A 395 -11.46 16.58 -7.49
C GLY A 395 -11.85 15.78 -6.25
N SER A 396 -12.79 14.83 -6.34
CA SER A 396 -13.16 13.96 -5.22
C SER A 396 -13.51 12.55 -5.66
N PHE A 397 -13.62 11.60 -4.75
CA PHE A 397 -14.30 10.31 -4.97
C PHE A 397 -14.91 9.80 -3.66
N LYS A 398 -15.77 8.77 -3.75
CA LYS A 398 -16.26 8.03 -2.59
C LYS A 398 -15.68 6.63 -2.58
N ASP A 399 -15.15 6.21 -1.43
CA ASP A 399 -14.68 4.84 -1.24
C ASP A 399 -15.83 3.86 -0.95
N SER A 400 -15.51 2.58 -0.72
CA SER A 400 -16.49 1.54 -0.36
C SER A 400 -17.18 1.78 1.00
N GLY A 401 -16.58 2.62 1.85
CA GLY A 401 -17.14 3.08 3.10
C GLY A 401 -18.03 4.31 2.96
N LEU A 402 -18.21 4.85 1.74
CA LEU A 402 -18.92 6.10 1.47
C LEU A 402 -18.26 7.36 2.07
N TYR A 403 -16.96 7.30 2.37
CA TYR A 403 -16.19 8.49 2.74
C TYR A 403 -15.88 9.30 1.49
N THR A 404 -16.17 10.61 1.52
CA THR A 404 -15.76 11.51 0.46
C THR A 404 -14.30 11.90 0.68
N ILE A 405 -13.47 11.63 -0.32
CA ILE A 405 -12.05 11.93 -0.32
C ILE A 405 -11.78 12.94 -1.43
N TYR A 406 -11.32 14.13 -1.05
CA TYR A 406 -10.97 15.23 -1.95
C TYR A 406 -9.47 15.24 -2.26
N PHE A 407 -9.12 15.75 -3.44
CA PHE A 407 -7.75 15.95 -3.87
C PHE A 407 -7.54 17.41 -4.24
N LYS A 408 -6.43 18.00 -3.78
CA LYS A 408 -6.12 19.41 -4.01
C LYS A 408 -4.64 19.62 -4.23
#